data_AF-A0A944KPM0-F1
#
_entry.id   AF-A0A944KPM0-F1
#
_cell.length_a   1.000
_cell.length_b   1.000
_cell.length_c   1.000
_cell.angle_alpha   90.00
_cell.angle_beta   90.00
_cell.angle_gamma   90.00
#
_symmetry.space_group_name_H-M   'P 1'
#
loop_
_entity.id
_entity.type
_entity.pdbx_description
1 polymer ?
#
loop_
_entity_poly.entity_id
_entity_poly.type
_entity_poly.pdbx_seq_one_letter_code
_entity_poly.pdbx_strand_id
1 'polypeptide(L)'
;MCPCSCRGPVLVPVAPRVRRCAGRQKRYVGDGTSTRGSTRDRGWCIRRAYSGPTSHTALPVRCRHDRLRAPPVTADEIVRTLVGVLLLVAVATTVLLTARAASPWAPAAAILRGVVQLAAISLVLTGIIRSPLLIALALTVMFSVAATTAARRLGGLRTGLAPVAVTMAAGILVSGVVVFGSGAIAFSPRYVLAVGGIVIGNAMSIATMAGRRFRELVDDRWEEVEGWLALGATPRRSTVDLVRRAVSAALIPTVDQTKTTGLVTLPGAFVGAIFGGVSPLEAGRFQIVVLAAIMATGSVTAVLLTRWLAPVRTRPSLRER
;
A
#
# COMPACT_ATOMS: atom_id res chain seq x y z
N MET A 1 -16.18 -16.16 -5.48
CA MET A 1 -16.92 -17.31 -6.08
C MET A 1 -16.17 -17.72 -7.33
N CYS A 2 -15.62 -18.93 -7.37
CA CYS A 2 -15.08 -19.50 -8.61
C CYS A 2 -16.25 -19.87 -9.54
N PRO A 3 -16.14 -19.68 -10.87
CA PRO A 3 -17.14 -20.22 -11.78
C PRO A 3 -16.93 -21.74 -11.86
N CYS A 4 -17.85 -22.51 -11.30
CA CYS A 4 -17.97 -23.93 -11.59
C CYS A 4 -18.56 -24.06 -13.00
N SER A 5 -17.76 -24.48 -13.98
CA SER A 5 -18.28 -24.91 -15.28
C SER A 5 -18.90 -26.30 -15.11
N CYS A 6 -20.22 -26.36 -14.95
CA CYS A 6 -20.97 -27.60 -15.02
C CYS A 6 -21.49 -27.75 -16.46
N ARG A 7 -20.90 -28.64 -17.26
CA ARG A 7 -21.48 -29.04 -18.56
C ARG A 7 -22.68 -29.96 -18.31
N GLY A 8 -23.87 -29.49 -18.68
CA GLY A 8 -25.15 -30.22 -18.69
C GLY A 8 -26.20 -29.39 -19.44
N PRO A 9 -27.28 -29.99 -19.97
CA PRO A 9 -28.22 -29.31 -20.85
C PRO A 9 -28.90 -28.13 -20.16
N VAL A 10 -29.06 -27.03 -20.91
CA VAL A 10 -29.55 -25.72 -20.43
C VAL A 10 -31.06 -25.79 -20.17
N LEU A 11 -31.47 -25.58 -18.91
CA LEU A 11 -32.86 -25.30 -18.53
C LEU A 11 -32.91 -24.03 -17.65
N VAL A 12 -33.91 -23.19 -17.94
CA VAL A 12 -34.11 -21.78 -17.56
C VAL A 12 -34.16 -21.54 -16.03
N PRO A 13 -33.63 -20.43 -15.47
CA PRO A 13 -33.59 -20.20 -14.02
C PRO A 13 -34.79 -19.41 -13.47
N VAL A 14 -35.33 -19.84 -12.33
CA VAL A 14 -36.26 -19.08 -11.47
C VAL A 14 -35.53 -18.64 -10.16
N ALA A 15 -35.85 -17.45 -9.66
CA ALA A 15 -35.10 -16.59 -8.71
C ALA A 15 -34.58 -17.21 -7.38
N PRO A 16 -33.53 -16.64 -6.75
CA PRO A 16 -32.86 -17.24 -5.58
C PRO A 16 -33.33 -16.69 -4.20
N ARG A 17 -33.65 -17.57 -3.24
CA ARG A 17 -33.61 -17.30 -1.78
C ARG A 17 -32.32 -17.86 -1.16
N VAL A 18 -31.67 -17.14 -0.24
CA VAL A 18 -30.36 -17.49 0.37
C VAL A 18 -30.55 -18.02 1.80
N ARG A 19 -29.92 -19.15 2.15
CA ARG A 19 -29.70 -19.59 3.56
C ARG A 19 -28.25 -20.08 3.76
N ARG A 20 -27.66 -19.76 4.92
CA ARG A 20 -26.27 -20.01 5.34
C ARG A 20 -25.95 -21.50 5.54
N CYS A 21 -24.72 -21.93 5.23
CA CYS A 21 -24.18 -23.26 5.53
C CYS A 21 -23.33 -23.26 6.81
N ALA A 22 -23.54 -24.25 7.69
CA ALA A 22 -22.70 -24.56 8.86
C ALA A 22 -21.77 -25.75 8.53
N GLY A 23 -20.47 -25.60 8.77
CA GLY A 23 -19.48 -26.65 8.52
C GLY A 23 -19.20 -27.51 9.75
N ARG A 24 -19.21 -28.85 9.61
CA ARG A 24 -18.71 -29.82 10.59
C ARG A 24 -17.49 -30.53 10.00
N GLN A 25 -16.32 -30.34 10.61
CA GLN A 25 -15.05 -30.95 10.24
C GLN A 25 -14.92 -32.31 10.96
N LYS A 26 -14.78 -33.43 10.23
CA LYS A 26 -14.39 -34.73 10.82
C LYS A 26 -12.92 -35.01 10.49
N ARG A 27 -12.13 -35.30 11.53
CA ARG A 27 -10.75 -35.83 11.47
C ARG A 27 -10.77 -37.27 10.95
N TYR A 28 -9.77 -37.66 10.16
CA TYR A 28 -9.43 -39.05 9.91
C TYR A 28 -8.04 -39.35 10.49
N VAL A 29 -7.98 -40.44 11.25
CA VAL A 29 -6.78 -41.12 11.76
C VAL A 29 -6.22 -41.96 10.61
N GLY A 30 -4.91 -41.90 10.38
CA GLY A 30 -4.23 -42.64 9.32
C GLY A 30 -3.59 -43.92 9.83
N ASP A 31 -3.57 -44.95 8.98
CA ASP A 31 -2.71 -46.11 9.15
C ASP A 31 -2.11 -46.55 7.80
N GLY A 32 -0.85 -46.99 7.88
CA GLY A 32 0.01 -47.73 6.95
C GLY A 32 -0.08 -47.62 5.42
N THR A 33 1.10 -47.37 4.83
CA THR A 33 1.66 -47.90 3.55
C THR A 33 1.58 -47.06 2.25
N SER A 34 2.76 -46.53 1.87
CA SER A 34 3.34 -46.42 0.53
C SER A 34 2.42 -46.19 -0.69
N THR A 35 2.44 -44.98 -1.26
CA THR A 35 2.93 -44.66 -2.63
C THR A 35 2.49 -43.23 -3.05
N ARG A 36 3.30 -42.60 -3.92
CA ARG A 36 3.07 -41.27 -4.53
C ARG A 36 1.61 -41.03 -4.95
N GLY A 37 1.02 -39.89 -4.59
CA GLY A 37 -0.19 -39.43 -5.28
C GLY A 37 -0.97 -38.31 -4.60
N SER A 38 -0.93 -37.12 -5.21
CA SER A 38 -2.07 -36.19 -5.36
C SER A 38 -2.96 -35.97 -4.12
N THR A 39 -2.72 -34.88 -3.40
CA THR A 39 -3.69 -34.27 -2.47
C THR A 39 -4.92 -33.74 -3.24
N ARG A 40 -5.87 -34.63 -3.54
CA ARG A 40 -7.23 -34.29 -3.95
C ARG A 40 -8.03 -33.88 -2.70
N ASP A 41 -8.04 -32.58 -2.40
CA ASP A 41 -9.04 -31.99 -1.51
C ASP A 41 -10.43 -32.13 -2.17
N ARG A 42 -11.21 -33.10 -1.72
CA ARG A 42 -12.58 -33.35 -2.20
C ARG A 42 -13.57 -32.56 -1.34
N GLY A 43 -13.75 -31.28 -1.65
CA GLY A 43 -14.89 -30.51 -1.14
C GLY A 43 -16.18 -30.90 -1.88
N TRP A 44 -17.24 -31.23 -1.14
CA TRP A 44 -18.56 -31.53 -1.70
C TRP A 44 -19.41 -30.26 -1.78
N CYS A 45 -19.99 -29.97 -2.96
CA CYS A 45 -21.07 -28.99 -3.11
C CYS A 45 -22.40 -29.73 -3.23
N ILE A 46 -23.33 -29.46 -2.31
CA ILE A 46 -24.71 -29.97 -2.35
C ILE A 46 -25.52 -29.08 -3.30
N ARG A 47 -26.13 -29.64 -4.34
CA ARG A 47 -27.15 -28.94 -5.15
C ARG A 47 -28.50 -29.02 -4.44
N ARG A 48 -29.28 -27.94 -4.48
CA ARG A 48 -30.65 -27.86 -3.95
C ARG A 48 -31.49 -29.03 -4.49
N ALA A 49 -32.18 -29.71 -3.57
CA ALA A 49 -33.20 -30.69 -3.90
C ALA A 49 -34.33 -30.01 -4.69
N TYR A 50 -34.58 -30.49 -5.90
CA TYR A 50 -35.84 -30.26 -6.60
C TYR A 50 -36.84 -31.30 -6.08
N SER A 51 -37.98 -30.84 -5.58
CA SER A 51 -39.11 -31.69 -5.22
C SER A 51 -39.88 -32.07 -6.48
N GLY A 52 -39.70 -33.31 -6.94
CA GLY A 52 -40.51 -33.99 -7.94
C GLY A 52 -40.54 -35.49 -7.59
N PRO A 53 -41.68 -36.18 -7.75
CA PRO A 53 -41.85 -37.51 -7.19
C PRO A 53 -41.13 -38.55 -8.06
N THR A 54 -40.55 -39.55 -7.40
CA THR A 54 -40.01 -40.82 -7.91
C THR A 54 -38.61 -40.82 -8.54
N SER A 55 -37.79 -41.75 -8.03
CA SER A 55 -36.43 -42.17 -8.43
C SER A 55 -35.25 -41.27 -8.01
N HIS A 56 -34.65 -41.61 -6.86
CA HIS A 56 -33.34 -41.10 -6.44
C HIS A 56 -32.21 -41.83 -7.18
N THR A 57 -31.76 -41.30 -8.32
CA THR A 57 -30.43 -41.59 -8.86
C THR A 57 -29.57 -40.33 -8.78
N ALA A 58 -28.86 -40.19 -7.66
CA ALA A 58 -27.87 -39.14 -7.49
C ALA A 58 -26.62 -39.49 -8.32
N LEU A 59 -26.55 -39.01 -9.56
CA LEU A 59 -25.33 -39.12 -10.37
C LEU A 59 -24.22 -38.25 -9.73
N PRO A 60 -23.04 -38.83 -9.42
CA PRO A 60 -21.93 -38.06 -8.88
C PRO A 60 -21.31 -37.19 -9.98
N VAL A 61 -21.69 -35.91 -10.02
CA VAL A 61 -21.03 -34.92 -10.89
C VAL A 61 -19.65 -34.64 -10.30
N ARG A 62 -18.60 -35.17 -10.94
CA ARG A 62 -17.21 -34.82 -10.64
C ARG A 62 -16.96 -33.37 -11.04
N CYS A 63 -17.06 -32.44 -10.08
CA CYS A 63 -16.51 -31.10 -10.23
C CYS A 63 -14.97 -31.22 -10.22
N ARG A 64 -14.37 -31.23 -11.43
CA ARG A 64 -12.94 -31.10 -11.58
C ARG A 64 -12.57 -29.65 -11.23
N HIS A 65 -11.94 -29.47 -10.07
CA HIS A 65 -11.22 -28.24 -9.76
C HIS A 65 -9.99 -28.16 -10.68
N ASP A 66 -10.20 -27.75 -11.92
CA ASP A 66 -9.10 -27.32 -12.77
C ASP A 66 -8.56 -26.02 -12.15
N ARG A 67 -7.48 -26.15 -11.38
CA ARG A 67 -6.60 -25.02 -11.09
C ARG A 67 -6.03 -24.60 -12.44
N LEU A 68 -6.73 -23.73 -13.16
CA LEU A 68 -6.17 -22.98 -14.27
C LEU A 68 -5.03 -22.15 -13.67
N ARG A 69 -3.82 -22.73 -13.66
CA ARG A 69 -2.60 -21.95 -13.45
C ARG A 69 -2.60 -20.92 -14.57
N ALA A 70 -2.41 -19.65 -14.21
CA ALA A 70 -2.21 -18.61 -15.20
C ALA A 70 -1.14 -19.08 -16.20
N PRO A 71 -1.34 -18.89 -17.52
CA PRO A 71 -0.34 -19.28 -18.50
C PRO A 71 1.01 -18.60 -18.15
N PRO A 72 2.14 -19.29 -18.33
CA PRO A 72 3.44 -18.68 -18.12
C PRO A 72 3.59 -17.46 -19.03
N VAL A 73 4.13 -16.37 -18.48
CA VAL A 73 4.38 -15.14 -19.25
C VAL A 73 5.30 -15.49 -20.42
N THR A 74 4.84 -15.21 -21.64
CA THR A 74 5.59 -15.53 -22.85
C THR A 74 6.66 -14.46 -23.14
N ALA A 75 7.73 -14.84 -23.84
CA ALA A 75 8.79 -13.89 -24.21
C ALA A 75 8.23 -12.70 -25.00
N ASP A 76 7.26 -12.94 -25.88
CA ASP A 76 6.59 -11.91 -26.67
C ASP A 76 5.82 -10.91 -25.80
N GLU A 77 5.15 -11.35 -24.74
CA GLU A 77 4.47 -10.48 -23.79
C GLU A 77 5.46 -9.59 -23.02
N ILE A 78 6.61 -10.14 -22.63
CA ILE A 78 7.67 -9.37 -21.96
C ILE A 78 8.21 -8.31 -22.91
N VAL A 79 8.51 -8.67 -24.16
CA VAL A 79 9.01 -7.72 -25.17
C VAL A 79 7.99 -6.60 -25.40
N ARG A 80 6.70 -6.92 -25.60
CA ARG A 80 5.65 -5.91 -25.77
C ARG A 80 5.53 -4.99 -24.56
N THR A 81 5.65 -5.54 -23.35
CA THR A 81 5.62 -4.76 -22.11
C THR A 81 6.82 -3.81 -22.02
N LEU A 82 8.03 -4.28 -22.32
CA LEU A 82 9.24 -3.46 -22.33
C LEU A 82 9.16 -2.34 -23.37
N VAL A 83 8.71 -2.64 -24.59
CA VAL A 83 8.49 -1.64 -25.64
C VAL A 83 7.49 -0.59 -25.17
N GLY A 84 6.37 -1.00 -24.57
CA GLY A 84 5.39 -0.07 -24.02
C GLY A 84 5.96 0.85 -22.94
N VAL A 85 6.72 0.31 -21.99
CA VAL A 85 7.38 1.10 -20.94
C VAL A 85 8.40 2.08 -21.53
N LEU A 86 9.23 1.63 -22.48
CA LEU A 86 10.22 2.48 -23.15
C LEU A 86 9.57 3.63 -23.92
N LEU A 87 8.47 3.37 -24.62
CA LEU A 87 7.71 4.42 -25.32
C LEU A 87 7.15 5.45 -24.34
N LEU A 88 6.56 5.02 -23.22
CA LEU A 88 6.06 5.94 -22.19
C LEU A 88 7.17 6.79 -21.57
N VAL A 89 8.33 6.19 -21.30
CA VAL A 89 9.53 6.92 -20.82
C VAL A 89 9.98 7.94 -21.86
N ALA A 90 10.06 7.55 -23.13
CA ALA A 90 10.47 8.43 -24.21
C ALA A 90 9.53 9.64 -24.36
N VAL A 91 8.22 9.43 -24.30
CA VAL A 91 7.22 10.50 -24.32
C VAL A 91 7.43 11.46 -23.14
N ALA A 92 7.51 10.93 -21.91
CA ALA A 92 7.69 11.75 -20.71
C ALA A 92 8.98 12.57 -20.76
N THR A 93 10.09 11.96 -21.14
CA THR A 93 11.39 12.64 -21.26
C THR A 93 11.38 13.68 -22.38
N THR A 94 10.80 13.37 -23.54
CA THR A 94 10.71 14.32 -24.66
C THR A 94 9.92 15.56 -24.27
N VAL A 95 8.76 15.40 -23.62
CA VAL A 95 7.94 16.53 -23.13
C VAL A 95 8.71 17.39 -22.12
N LEU A 96 9.48 16.77 -21.22
CA LEU A 96 10.28 17.53 -20.24
C LEU A 96 11.49 18.23 -20.87
N LEU A 97 12.08 17.66 -21.91
CA LEU A 97 13.15 18.28 -22.68
C LEU A 97 12.63 19.48 -23.48
N THR A 98 11.48 19.35 -24.16
CA THR A 98 10.87 20.46 -24.90
C THR A 98 10.42 21.58 -23.97
N ALA A 99 9.92 21.24 -22.78
CA ALA A 99 9.58 22.19 -21.72
C ALA A 99 10.80 22.77 -20.97
N ARG A 100 12.03 22.33 -21.29
CA ARG A 100 13.29 22.76 -20.63
C ARG A 100 13.23 22.64 -19.09
N ALA A 101 12.62 21.57 -18.59
CA ALA A 101 12.54 21.31 -17.16
C ALA A 101 13.95 21.13 -16.56
N ALA A 102 14.15 21.54 -15.31
CA ALA A 102 15.46 21.47 -14.64
C ALA A 102 16.02 20.03 -14.49
N SER A 103 15.16 18.99 -14.56
CA SER A 103 15.58 17.60 -14.47
C SER A 103 14.75 16.68 -15.39
N PRO A 104 15.01 16.67 -16.70
CA PRO A 104 14.20 15.95 -17.67
C PRO A 104 14.43 14.43 -17.65
N TRP A 105 15.60 13.99 -17.17
CA TRP A 105 15.99 12.58 -17.07
C TRP A 105 15.58 11.92 -15.74
N ALA A 106 15.14 12.70 -14.75
CA ALA A 106 14.76 12.16 -13.44
C ALA A 106 13.66 11.09 -13.50
N PRO A 107 12.60 11.22 -14.32
CA PRO A 107 11.58 10.17 -14.42
C PRO A 107 12.15 8.85 -14.99
N ALA A 108 13.00 8.93 -16.01
CA ALA A 108 13.61 7.76 -16.62
C ALA A 108 14.50 6.99 -15.62
N ALA A 109 15.36 7.72 -14.89
CA ALA A 109 16.18 7.14 -13.83
C ALA A 109 15.35 6.53 -12.69
N ALA A 110 14.22 7.16 -12.34
CA ALA A 110 13.29 6.65 -11.33
C ALA A 110 12.61 5.35 -11.78
N ILE A 111 12.18 5.27 -13.04
CA ILE A 111 11.55 4.07 -13.62
C ILE A 111 12.54 2.91 -13.65
N LEU A 112 13.77 3.13 -14.13
CA LEU A 112 14.81 2.09 -14.14
C LEU A 112 15.08 1.56 -12.72
N ARG A 113 15.26 2.47 -11.75
CA ARG A 113 15.43 2.09 -10.34
C ARG A 113 14.23 1.30 -9.82
N GLY A 114 13.01 1.71 -10.16
CA GLY A 114 11.77 1.03 -9.77
C GLY A 114 11.67 -0.39 -10.33
N VAL A 115 12.02 -0.60 -11.60
CA VAL A 115 12.05 -1.93 -12.22
C VAL A 115 13.02 -2.86 -11.49
N VAL A 116 14.25 -2.39 -11.24
CA VAL A 116 15.26 -3.18 -10.51
C VAL A 116 14.78 -3.50 -9.09
N GLN A 117 14.17 -2.54 -8.39
CA GLN A 117 13.64 -2.75 -7.04
C GLN A 117 12.48 -3.75 -7.01
N LEU A 118 11.54 -3.68 -7.95
CA LEU A 118 10.42 -4.62 -8.01
C LEU A 118 10.87 -6.03 -8.39
N ALA A 119 11.82 -6.16 -9.31
CA ALA A 119 12.43 -7.45 -9.65
C ALA A 119 13.13 -8.08 -8.43
N ALA A 120 13.90 -7.28 -7.69
CA ALA A 120 14.55 -7.73 -6.46
C ALA A 120 13.53 -8.14 -5.38
N ILE A 121 12.48 -7.33 -5.15
CA ILE A 121 11.43 -7.66 -4.19
C ILE A 121 10.69 -8.94 -4.59
N SER A 122 10.40 -9.14 -5.88
CA SER A 122 9.76 -10.36 -6.39
C SER A 122 10.58 -11.62 -6.08
N LEU A 123 11.90 -11.55 -6.27
CA LEU A 123 12.83 -12.63 -5.92
C LEU A 123 12.81 -12.91 -4.41
N VAL A 124 12.89 -11.85 -3.61
CA VAL A 124 12.90 -11.93 -2.14
C VAL A 124 11.58 -12.51 -1.60
N LEU A 125 10.43 -12.13 -2.17
CA LEU A 125 9.11 -12.57 -1.69
C LEU A 125 8.92 -14.10 -1.79
N THR A 126 9.62 -14.74 -2.72
CA THR A 126 9.62 -16.21 -2.87
C THR A 126 10.28 -16.92 -1.67
N GLY A 127 11.18 -16.24 -0.94
CA GLY A 127 11.82 -16.74 0.28
C GLY A 127 11.31 -16.14 1.61
N ILE A 128 10.73 -14.93 1.59
CA ILE A 128 10.47 -14.12 2.80
C ILE A 128 9.31 -14.62 3.68
N ILE A 129 8.29 -15.26 3.10
CA ILE A 129 6.99 -15.44 3.77
C ILE A 129 7.05 -16.44 4.96
N ARG A 130 8.18 -17.12 5.19
CA ARG A 130 8.29 -18.13 6.25
C ARG A 130 8.91 -17.64 7.57
N SER A 131 9.69 -16.56 7.60
CA SER A 131 10.36 -16.13 8.84
C SER A 131 10.00 -14.69 9.25
N PRO A 132 9.59 -14.47 10.51
CA PRO A 132 9.26 -13.13 11.01
C PRO A 132 10.48 -12.20 11.03
N LEU A 133 11.68 -12.75 11.19
CA LEU A 133 12.95 -12.00 11.16
C LEU A 133 13.20 -11.33 9.81
N LEU A 134 12.93 -12.01 8.69
CA LEU A 134 13.14 -11.42 7.37
C LEU A 134 12.15 -10.28 7.08
N ILE A 135 10.94 -10.36 7.65
CA ILE A 135 9.94 -9.30 7.52
C ILE A 135 10.31 -8.09 8.38
N ALA A 136 10.79 -8.31 9.60
CA ALA A 136 11.34 -7.23 10.43
C ALA A 136 12.52 -6.56 9.70
N LEU A 137 13.46 -7.34 9.17
CA LEU A 137 14.59 -6.81 8.38
C LEU A 137 14.12 -6.01 7.17
N ALA A 138 13.15 -6.53 6.40
CA ALA A 138 12.59 -5.82 5.24
C ALA A 138 11.97 -4.49 5.65
N LEU A 139 11.15 -4.45 6.71
CA LEU A 139 10.54 -3.22 7.21
C LEU A 139 11.59 -2.24 7.74
N THR A 140 12.64 -2.70 8.42
CA THR A 140 13.75 -1.86 8.86
C THR A 140 14.49 -1.25 7.67
N VAL A 141 14.79 -2.04 6.63
CA VAL A 141 15.42 -1.51 5.40
C VAL A 141 14.53 -0.48 4.72
N MET A 142 13.24 -0.78 4.55
CA MET A 142 12.26 0.14 3.96
C MET A 142 12.17 1.44 4.75
N PHE A 143 12.08 1.36 6.08
CA PHE A 143 12.01 2.52 6.97
C PHE A 143 13.29 3.36 6.89
N SER A 144 14.47 2.74 6.93
CA SER A 144 15.75 3.43 6.82
C SER A 144 15.89 4.17 5.49
N VAL A 145 15.53 3.53 4.37
CA VAL A 145 15.54 4.16 3.04
C VAL A 145 14.53 5.31 2.98
N ALA A 146 13.34 5.13 3.55
CA ALA A 146 12.30 6.15 3.59
C ALA A 146 12.73 7.38 4.40
N ALA A 147 13.20 7.18 5.63
CA ALA A 147 13.64 8.26 6.51
C ALA A 147 14.85 9.02 5.93
N THR A 148 15.84 8.31 5.40
CA THR A 148 16.99 8.94 4.74
C THR A 148 16.60 9.71 3.49
N THR A 149 15.67 9.20 2.69
CA THR A 149 15.15 9.90 1.50
C THR A 149 14.41 11.18 1.89
N ALA A 150 13.50 11.11 2.86
CA ALA A 150 12.78 12.28 3.36
C ALA A 150 13.75 13.33 3.97
N ALA A 151 14.72 12.90 4.77
CA ALA A 151 15.72 13.78 5.36
C ALA A 151 16.59 14.49 4.31
N ARG A 152 17.05 13.79 3.26
CA ARG A 152 17.79 14.39 2.15
C ARG A 152 16.97 15.46 1.43
N ARG A 153 15.68 15.20 1.20
CA ARG A 153 14.76 16.17 0.56
C ARG A 153 14.47 17.40 1.41
N LEU A 154 14.78 17.36 2.71
CA LEU A 154 14.54 18.40 3.68
C LEU A 154 15.79 19.25 4.00
N GLY A 155 16.92 19.04 3.33
CA GLY A 155 18.12 19.87 3.53
C GLY A 155 19.28 19.19 4.25
N GLY A 156 19.31 17.85 4.28
CA GLY A 156 20.51 17.09 4.65
C GLY A 156 20.29 16.03 5.72
N LEU A 157 21.17 15.02 5.75
CA LEU A 157 21.05 13.88 6.67
C LEU A 157 21.38 14.25 8.12
N ARG A 158 22.39 15.09 8.36
CA ARG A 158 22.87 15.40 9.72
C ARG A 158 21.81 16.10 10.58
N THR A 159 21.07 17.03 9.98
CA THR A 159 20.05 17.84 10.67
C THR A 159 18.63 17.28 10.49
N GLY A 160 18.37 16.59 9.37
CA GLY A 160 17.04 16.10 9.04
C GLY A 160 16.72 14.67 9.46
N LEU A 161 17.70 13.78 9.65
CA LEU A 161 17.43 12.35 9.81
C LEU A 161 16.72 12.01 11.12
N ALA A 162 17.24 12.49 12.25
CA ALA A 162 16.66 12.21 13.56
C ALA A 162 15.19 12.69 13.69
N PRO A 163 14.84 13.96 13.39
CA PRO A 163 13.45 14.41 13.51
C PRO A 163 12.53 13.65 12.54
N VAL A 164 12.94 13.43 11.30
CA VAL A 164 12.14 12.68 10.32
C VAL A 164 11.91 11.24 10.79
N ALA A 165 12.97 10.52 11.18
CA ALA A 165 12.87 9.14 11.61
C ALA A 165 11.98 9.01 12.84
N VAL A 166 12.20 9.82 13.89
CA VAL A 166 11.42 9.71 15.14
C VAL A 166 9.94 10.00 14.90
N THR A 167 9.63 11.05 14.14
CA THR A 167 8.24 11.44 13.88
C THR A 167 7.50 10.46 12.96
N MET A 168 8.18 9.93 11.93
CA MET A 168 7.63 8.86 11.10
C MET A 168 7.40 7.60 11.92
N ALA A 169 8.37 7.16 12.73
CA ALA A 169 8.25 6.00 13.59
C ALA A 169 7.06 6.14 14.56
N ALA A 170 6.89 7.31 15.16
CA ALA A 170 5.74 7.60 16.03
C ALA A 170 4.41 7.45 15.27
N GLY A 171 4.27 8.03 14.07
CA GLY A 171 3.05 7.90 13.27
C GLY A 171 2.76 6.46 12.85
N ILE A 172 3.78 5.73 12.40
CA ILE A 172 3.67 4.32 11.99
C ILE A 172 3.30 3.43 13.17
N LEU A 173 3.91 3.67 14.35
CA LEU A 173 3.63 2.90 15.56
C LEU A 173 2.20 3.15 16.03
N VAL A 174 1.75 4.41 16.08
CA VAL A 174 0.38 4.76 16.48
C VAL A 174 -0.65 4.08 15.58
N SER A 175 -0.51 4.22 14.25
CA SER A 175 -1.46 3.59 13.33
C SER A 175 -1.36 2.06 13.35
N GLY A 176 -0.15 1.50 13.45
CA GLY A 176 0.06 0.06 13.54
C GLY A 176 -0.57 -0.55 14.77
N VAL A 177 -0.38 0.06 15.94
CA VAL A 177 -1.02 -0.36 17.20
C VAL A 177 -2.54 -0.31 17.08
N VAL A 178 -3.10 0.76 16.51
CA VAL A 178 -4.56 0.87 16.32
C VAL A 178 -5.07 -0.20 15.35
N VAL A 179 -4.43 -0.39 14.21
CA VAL A 179 -4.88 -1.34 13.17
C VAL A 179 -4.82 -2.79 13.65
N PHE A 180 -3.70 -3.19 14.25
CA PHE A 180 -3.50 -4.58 14.68
C PHE A 180 -4.10 -4.84 16.07
N GLY A 181 -4.05 -3.88 16.97
CA GLY A 181 -4.63 -3.98 18.32
C GLY A 181 -6.16 -4.00 18.32
N SER A 182 -6.81 -3.31 17.38
CA SER A 182 -8.28 -3.40 17.20
C SER A 182 -8.75 -4.68 16.52
N GLY A 183 -7.84 -5.48 15.94
CA GLY A 183 -8.20 -6.65 15.13
C GLY A 183 -8.81 -6.32 13.77
N ALA A 184 -8.75 -5.05 13.32
CA ALA A 184 -9.25 -4.66 12.01
C ALA A 184 -8.55 -5.43 10.86
N ILE A 185 -7.23 -5.64 11.02
CA ILE A 185 -6.43 -6.53 10.17
C ILE A 185 -5.72 -7.53 11.08
N ALA A 186 -5.72 -8.81 10.69
CA ALA A 186 -5.04 -9.85 11.45
C ALA A 186 -3.53 -9.58 11.54
N PHE A 187 -2.96 -9.74 12.73
CA PHE A 187 -1.52 -9.64 12.94
C PHE A 187 -0.82 -10.88 12.37
N SER A 188 -0.62 -10.88 11.05
CA SER A 188 0.11 -11.91 10.34
C SER A 188 1.27 -11.31 9.55
N PRO A 189 2.38 -12.02 9.35
CA PRO A 189 3.59 -11.44 8.77
C PRO A 189 3.36 -10.81 7.38
N ARG A 190 2.51 -11.42 6.54
CA ARG A 190 2.10 -10.88 5.23
C ARG A 190 1.36 -9.54 5.32
N TYR A 191 0.49 -9.36 6.31
CA TYR A 191 -0.26 -8.11 6.49
C TYR A 191 0.61 -7.03 7.11
N VAL A 192 1.49 -7.40 8.05
CA VAL A 192 2.48 -6.49 8.63
C VAL A 192 3.42 -5.94 7.56
N LEU A 193 3.92 -6.81 6.67
CA LEU A 193 4.75 -6.38 5.54
C LEU A 193 3.99 -5.45 4.57
N ALA A 194 2.77 -5.84 4.17
CA ALA A 194 1.97 -5.07 3.22
C ALA A 194 1.54 -3.71 3.77
N VAL A 195 0.93 -3.68 4.96
CA VAL A 195 0.48 -2.45 5.63
C VAL A 195 1.70 -1.59 5.98
N GLY A 196 2.75 -2.18 6.54
CA GLY A 196 3.98 -1.47 6.90
C GLY A 196 4.61 -0.80 5.69
N GLY A 197 4.77 -1.51 4.57
CA GLY A 197 5.34 -0.94 3.35
C GLY A 197 4.55 0.24 2.80
N ILE A 198 3.22 0.11 2.74
CA ILE A 198 2.33 1.18 2.27
C ILE A 198 2.39 2.40 3.20
N VAL A 199 2.31 2.18 4.52
CA VAL A 199 2.28 3.26 5.51
C VAL A 199 3.63 3.97 5.60
N ILE A 200 4.76 3.25 5.58
CA ILE A 200 6.12 3.83 5.56
C ILE A 200 6.30 4.74 4.34
N GLY A 201 5.91 4.28 3.14
CA GLY A 201 6.05 5.05 1.91
C GLY A 201 5.22 6.34 1.92
N ASN A 202 3.98 6.28 2.41
CA ASN A 202 3.14 7.47 2.52
C ASN A 202 3.63 8.43 3.62
N ALA A 203 4.11 7.91 4.76
CA ALA A 203 4.71 8.72 5.81
C ALA A 203 5.90 9.54 5.28
N MET A 204 6.77 8.94 4.46
CA MET A 204 7.89 9.61 3.81
C MET A 204 7.43 10.79 2.94
N SER A 205 6.42 10.57 2.11
CA SER A 205 5.89 11.60 1.21
C SER A 205 5.27 12.76 2.00
N ILE A 206 4.45 12.46 3.00
CA ILE A 206 3.81 13.46 3.85
C ILE A 206 4.83 14.24 4.68
N ALA A 207 5.81 13.57 5.30
CA ALA A 207 6.92 14.21 6.02
C ALA A 207 7.69 15.18 5.11
N THR A 208 7.99 14.75 3.89
CA THR A 208 8.70 15.57 2.89
C THR A 208 7.88 16.80 2.49
N MET A 209 6.57 16.65 2.23
CA MET A 209 5.71 17.76 1.86
C MET A 209 5.53 18.75 3.01
N ALA A 210 5.20 18.27 4.21
CA ALA A 210 4.99 19.09 5.39
C ALA A 210 6.26 19.87 5.76
N GLY A 211 7.40 19.19 5.81
CA GLY A 211 8.66 19.83 6.18
C GLY A 211 9.19 20.80 5.12
N ARG A 212 9.02 20.53 3.82
CA ARG A 212 9.40 21.49 2.77
C ARG A 212 8.48 22.70 2.81
N ARG A 213 7.16 22.48 2.86
CA ARG A 213 6.19 23.56 2.91
C ARG A 213 6.36 24.44 4.13
N PHE A 214 6.67 23.86 5.29
CA PHE A 214 6.99 24.62 6.49
C PHE A 214 8.22 25.53 6.28
N ARG A 215 9.30 25.01 5.71
CA ARG A 215 10.52 25.81 5.46
C ARG A 215 10.29 26.92 4.44
N GLU A 216 9.57 26.63 3.36
CA GLU A 216 9.14 27.65 2.38
C GLU A 216 8.35 28.76 3.07
N LEU A 217 7.33 28.40 3.86
CA LEU A 217 6.50 29.38 4.57
C LEU A 217 7.29 30.23 5.58
N VAL A 218 8.33 29.67 6.21
CA VAL A 218 9.20 30.40 7.14
C VAL A 218 10.11 31.37 6.40
N ASP A 219 10.66 30.98 5.25
CA ASP A 219 11.51 31.87 4.45
C ASP A 219 10.68 32.98 3.78
N ASP A 220 9.54 32.63 3.19
CA ASP A 220 8.61 33.58 2.54
C ASP A 220 8.06 34.62 3.52
N ARG A 221 7.86 34.23 4.79
CA ARG A 221 7.27 35.09 5.84
C ARG A 221 8.24 35.36 6.98
N TRP A 222 9.53 35.44 6.66
CA TRP A 222 10.57 35.67 7.65
C TRP A 222 10.34 36.97 8.42
N GLU A 223 9.93 38.04 7.75
CA GLU A 223 9.67 39.35 8.36
C GLU A 223 8.57 39.29 9.44
N GLU A 224 7.51 38.50 9.21
CA GLU A 224 6.46 38.27 10.21
C GLU A 224 7.01 37.51 11.43
N VAL A 225 7.81 36.47 11.20
CA VAL A 225 8.43 35.65 12.26
C VAL A 225 9.39 36.50 13.09
N GLU A 226 10.23 37.30 12.44
CA GLU A 226 11.17 38.22 13.06
C GLU A 226 10.44 39.30 13.88
N GLY A 227 9.36 39.88 13.34
CA GLY A 227 8.52 40.83 14.07
C GLY A 227 7.95 40.24 15.36
N TRP A 228 7.42 39.00 15.32
CA TRP A 228 6.96 38.31 16.54
C TRP A 228 8.10 38.08 17.55
N LEU A 229 9.29 37.69 17.07
CA LEU A 229 10.46 37.50 17.94
C LEU A 229 10.92 38.81 18.58
N ALA A 230 10.91 39.92 17.83
CA ALA A 230 11.25 41.25 18.33
C ALA A 230 10.28 41.74 19.42
N LEU A 231 9.00 41.35 19.33
CA LEU A 231 7.98 41.57 20.37
C LEU A 231 8.10 40.61 21.56
N GLY A 232 9.11 39.74 21.61
CA GLY A 232 9.36 38.80 22.70
C GLY A 232 8.55 37.50 22.62
N ALA A 233 7.94 37.17 21.48
CA ALA A 233 7.27 35.88 21.32
C ALA A 233 8.30 34.73 21.32
N THR A 234 7.90 33.56 21.84
CA THR A 234 8.75 32.37 21.76
C THR A 234 8.84 31.87 20.30
N PRO A 235 9.94 31.21 19.89
CA PRO A 235 10.09 30.68 18.52
C PRO A 235 8.95 29.76 18.07
N ARG A 236 8.31 29.04 19.00
CA ARG A 236 7.15 28.21 18.67
C ARG A 236 5.88 29.02 18.41
N ARG A 237 5.74 30.16 19.09
CA ARG A 237 4.59 31.05 18.95
C ARG A 237 4.68 31.85 17.65
N SER A 238 5.88 32.29 17.25
CA SER A 238 6.09 33.03 16.01
C SER A 238 5.80 32.20 14.75
N THR A 239 5.92 30.88 14.80
CA THR A 239 5.68 30.00 13.64
C THR A 239 4.39 29.18 13.69
N VAL A 240 3.52 29.40 14.68
CA VAL A 240 2.36 28.50 14.93
C VAL A 240 1.38 28.44 13.75
N ASP A 241 1.12 29.58 13.10
CA ASP A 241 0.27 29.64 11.90
C ASP A 241 0.93 28.94 10.71
N LEU A 242 2.26 29.11 10.56
CA LEU A 242 3.04 28.47 9.50
C LEU A 242 2.98 26.94 9.61
N VAL A 243 3.09 26.40 10.83
CA VAL A 243 2.91 24.97 11.11
C VAL A 243 1.54 24.48 10.66
N ARG A 244 0.46 25.19 11.04
CA ARG A 244 -0.92 24.80 10.67
C ARG A 244 -1.09 24.75 9.15
N ARG A 245 -0.62 25.77 8.44
CA ARG A 245 -0.71 25.82 6.97
C ARG A 245 0.11 24.73 6.30
N ALA A 246 1.32 24.46 6.79
CA ALA A 246 2.17 23.40 6.26
C ALA A 246 1.56 22.01 6.43
N VAL A 247 0.99 21.71 7.61
CA VAL A 247 0.30 20.45 7.88
C VAL A 247 -0.92 20.29 6.97
N SER A 248 -1.79 21.31 6.91
CA SER A 248 -2.98 21.26 6.06
C SER A 248 -2.61 21.01 4.59
N ALA A 249 -1.64 21.76 4.06
CA ALA A 249 -1.19 21.60 2.68
C ALA A 249 -0.63 20.21 2.39
N ALA A 250 0.14 19.62 3.31
CA ALA A 250 0.74 18.31 3.14
C ALA A 250 -0.27 17.15 3.16
N LEU A 251 -1.45 17.34 3.76
CA LEU A 251 -2.49 16.32 3.84
C LEU A 251 -3.48 16.36 2.67
N ILE A 252 -3.54 17.46 1.90
CA ILE A 252 -4.45 17.60 0.75
C ILE A 252 -4.40 16.38 -0.19
N PRO A 253 -3.24 15.93 -0.69
CA PRO A 253 -3.21 14.83 -1.66
C PRO A 253 -3.77 13.51 -1.10
N THR A 254 -3.50 13.24 0.18
CA THR A 254 -4.00 12.03 0.87
C THR A 254 -5.51 12.10 1.06
N VAL A 255 -6.04 13.27 1.43
CA VAL A 255 -7.49 13.51 1.59
C VAL A 255 -8.19 13.36 0.25
N ASP A 256 -7.66 13.97 -0.81
CA ASP A 256 -8.27 13.94 -2.14
C ASP A 256 -8.22 12.54 -2.77
N GLN A 257 -7.11 11.82 -2.60
CA GLN A 257 -7.03 10.41 -2.98
C GLN A 257 -8.09 9.57 -2.24
N THR A 258 -8.25 9.78 -0.93
CA THR A 258 -9.22 9.03 -0.13
C THR A 258 -10.66 9.32 -0.57
N LYS A 259 -11.00 10.59 -0.81
CA LYS A 259 -12.34 11.01 -1.28
C LYS A 259 -12.70 10.44 -2.65
N THR A 260 -11.71 10.31 -3.54
CA THR A 260 -11.93 9.87 -4.92
C THR A 260 -11.73 8.36 -5.11
N THR A 261 -11.26 7.66 -4.08
CA THR A 261 -11.07 6.20 -4.13
C THR A 261 -12.39 5.49 -4.36
N GLY A 262 -12.45 4.64 -5.39
CA GLY A 262 -13.64 3.90 -5.79
C GLY A 262 -14.58 4.64 -6.74
N LEU A 263 -14.41 5.96 -6.92
CA LEU A 263 -15.17 6.77 -7.88
C LEU A 263 -14.34 7.15 -9.11
N VAL A 264 -13.16 7.73 -8.89
CA VAL A 264 -12.27 8.21 -9.97
C VAL A 264 -10.98 7.38 -9.99
N THR A 265 -10.49 6.99 -8.83
CA THR A 265 -9.23 6.23 -8.71
C THR A 265 -9.48 4.89 -8.07
N LEU A 266 -8.83 3.84 -8.61
CA LEU A 266 -8.82 2.51 -8.01
C LEU A 266 -7.40 2.21 -7.52
N PRO A 267 -7.19 2.03 -6.20
CA PRO A 267 -5.88 1.70 -5.66
C PRO A 267 -5.34 0.40 -6.30
N GLY A 268 -4.11 0.44 -6.79
CA GLY A 268 -3.52 -0.70 -7.50
C GLY A 268 -3.48 -1.99 -6.67
N ALA A 269 -3.25 -1.89 -5.35
CA ALA A 269 -3.28 -3.04 -4.45
C ALA A 269 -4.69 -3.65 -4.31
N PHE A 270 -5.74 -2.83 -4.36
CA PHE A 270 -7.13 -3.29 -4.35
C PHE A 270 -7.48 -4.03 -5.65
N VAL A 271 -7.16 -3.44 -6.80
CA VAL A 271 -7.38 -4.09 -8.11
C VAL A 271 -6.59 -5.38 -8.23
N GLY A 272 -5.32 -5.36 -7.82
CA GLY A 272 -4.45 -6.53 -7.79
C GLY A 272 -5.00 -7.65 -6.90
N ALA A 273 -5.58 -7.33 -5.74
CA ALA A 273 -6.22 -8.33 -4.87
C ALA A 273 -7.44 -8.98 -5.53
N ILE A 274 -8.28 -8.19 -6.22
CA ILE A 274 -9.45 -8.71 -6.94
C ILE A 274 -9.03 -9.63 -8.08
N PHE A 275 -8.05 -9.22 -8.89
CA PHE A 275 -7.50 -10.08 -9.95
C PHE A 275 -6.79 -11.31 -9.40
N GLY A 276 -6.24 -11.22 -8.18
CA GLY A 276 -5.74 -12.35 -7.39
C GLY A 276 -6.81 -13.27 -6.80
N GLY A 277 -8.10 -13.00 -7.05
CA GLY A 277 -9.23 -13.83 -6.63
C GLY A 277 -9.80 -13.49 -5.24
N VAL A 278 -9.32 -12.43 -4.59
CA VAL A 278 -9.91 -11.92 -3.33
C VAL A 278 -11.28 -11.31 -3.62
N SER A 279 -12.25 -11.52 -2.73
CA SER A 279 -13.58 -10.92 -2.91
C SER A 279 -13.51 -9.38 -2.86
N PRO A 280 -14.29 -8.66 -3.68
CA PRO A 280 -14.29 -7.18 -3.66
C PRO A 280 -14.60 -6.59 -2.28
N LEU A 281 -15.48 -7.24 -1.51
CA LEU A 281 -15.84 -6.81 -0.16
C LEU A 281 -14.64 -6.91 0.81
N GLU A 282 -13.90 -8.02 0.75
CA GLU A 282 -12.73 -8.22 1.61
C GLU A 282 -11.58 -7.28 1.22
N ALA A 283 -11.33 -7.13 -0.08
CA ALA A 283 -10.35 -6.17 -0.59
C ALA A 283 -10.73 -4.72 -0.18
N GLY A 284 -12.02 -4.38 -0.24
CA GLY A 284 -12.53 -3.06 0.12
C GLY A 284 -12.36 -2.77 1.60
N ARG A 285 -12.68 -3.74 2.46
CA ARG A 285 -12.44 -3.65 3.91
C ARG A 285 -10.97 -3.39 4.21
N PHE A 286 -10.06 -4.16 3.61
CA PHE A 286 -8.62 -3.96 3.80
C PHE A 286 -8.17 -2.58 3.34
N GLN A 287 -8.62 -2.14 2.16
CA GLN A 287 -8.24 -0.86 1.59
C GLN A 287 -8.70 0.33 2.46
N ILE A 288 -9.91 0.31 3.00
CA ILE A 288 -10.41 1.38 3.89
C ILE A 288 -9.55 1.49 5.16
N VAL A 289 -9.19 0.35 5.77
CA VAL A 289 -8.30 0.35 6.94
C VAL A 289 -6.93 0.91 6.61
N VAL A 290 -6.38 0.57 5.44
CA VAL A 290 -5.09 1.09 4.98
C VAL A 290 -5.15 2.60 4.73
N LEU A 291 -6.19 3.12 4.09
CA LEU A 291 -6.38 4.57 3.88
C LEU A 291 -6.47 5.32 5.21
N ALA A 292 -7.23 4.78 6.17
CA ALA A 292 -7.31 5.35 7.52
C ALA A 292 -5.94 5.33 8.23
N ALA A 293 -5.18 4.24 8.10
CA ALA A 293 -3.84 4.12 8.67
C ALA A 293 -2.83 5.10 8.07
N ILE A 294 -2.89 5.33 6.75
CA ILE A 294 -2.10 6.35 6.05
C ILE A 294 -2.47 7.75 6.58
N MET A 295 -3.76 8.06 6.71
CA MET A 295 -4.23 9.35 7.20
C MET A 295 -3.78 9.62 8.63
N ALA A 296 -3.92 8.63 9.51
CA ALA A 296 -3.50 8.73 10.91
C ALA A 296 -1.97 8.91 11.01
N THR A 297 -1.20 8.06 10.33
CA THR A 297 0.27 8.15 10.28
C THR A 297 0.72 9.49 9.74
N GLY A 298 0.14 9.92 8.62
CA GLY A 298 0.44 11.18 7.96
C GLY A 298 0.20 12.38 8.87
N SER A 299 -0.95 12.41 9.54
CA SER A 299 -1.33 13.48 10.46
C SER A 299 -0.37 13.58 11.64
N VAL A 300 -0.07 12.45 12.29
CA VAL A 300 0.90 12.40 13.40
C VAL A 300 2.29 12.85 12.93
N THR A 301 2.76 12.28 11.81
CA THR A 301 4.09 12.58 11.26
C THR A 301 4.21 14.06 10.90
N ALA A 302 3.24 14.61 10.16
CA ALA A 302 3.25 16.01 9.73
C ALA A 302 3.25 16.97 10.92
N VAL A 303 2.37 16.76 11.90
CA VAL A 303 2.27 17.62 13.09
C VAL A 303 3.53 17.54 13.94
N LEU A 304 4.01 16.33 14.25
CA LEU A 304 5.20 16.18 15.08
C LEU A 304 6.44 16.75 14.39
N LEU A 305 6.61 16.47 13.09
CA LEU A 305 7.79 16.92 12.35
C LEU A 305 7.83 18.44 12.26
N THR A 306 6.72 19.07 11.86
CA THR A 306 6.65 20.53 11.75
C THR A 306 6.77 21.21 13.11
N ARG A 307 6.23 20.63 14.20
CA ARG A 307 6.45 21.14 15.56
C ARG A 307 7.89 20.96 16.05
N TRP A 308 8.60 19.93 15.59
CA TRP A 308 10.03 19.77 15.86
C TRP A 308 10.85 20.84 15.14
N LEU A 309 10.51 21.12 13.88
CA LEU A 309 11.18 22.14 13.06
C LEU A 309 10.77 23.58 13.42
N ALA A 310 9.63 23.76 14.10
CA ALA A 310 9.04 25.05 14.45
C ALA A 310 9.94 26.05 15.19
N PRO A 311 10.83 25.66 16.13
CA PRO A 311 11.65 26.60 16.89
C PRO A 311 12.76 27.24 16.05
N VAL A 312 12.40 28.10 15.09
CA VAL A 312 13.32 28.82 14.22
C VAL A 312 13.72 30.13 14.90
N ARG A 313 15.03 30.35 15.08
CA ARG A 313 15.58 31.57 15.70
C ARG A 313 16.28 32.48 14.71
N THR A 314 16.76 31.92 13.61
CA THR A 314 17.52 32.62 12.58
C THR A 314 16.93 32.28 11.24
N ARG A 315 17.02 33.22 10.29
CA ARG A 315 16.55 33.00 8.94
C ARG A 315 17.22 31.73 8.38
N PRO A 316 16.46 30.79 7.79
CA PRO A 316 17.07 29.65 7.14
C PRO A 316 17.95 30.15 5.99
N SER A 317 19.27 30.06 6.11
CA SER A 317 20.18 30.40 5.01
C SER A 317 20.05 29.35 3.91
N LEU A 318 19.26 29.63 2.87
CA LEU A 318 19.12 28.76 1.69
C LEU A 318 20.39 28.70 0.81
N ARG A 319 21.49 29.37 1.23
CA ARG A 319 22.62 29.78 0.38
C ARG A 319 23.82 28.85 0.31
N GLU A 320 23.83 27.72 1.02
CA GLU A 320 24.86 26.70 0.84
C GLU A 320 24.18 25.41 0.37
N ARG A 321 24.02 25.30 -0.94
CA ARG A 321 23.59 24.07 -1.63
C ARG A 321 24.63 23.66 -2.64
#